data_AF-A0A8S0TTA9-F1
#
_entry.id   AF-A0A8S0TTA9-F1
#
_cell.length_a   1.000
_cell.length_b   1.000
_cell.length_c   1.000
_cell.angle_alpha   90.00
_cell.angle_beta   90.00
_cell.angle_gamma   90.00
#
_symmetry.space_group_name_H-M   'P 1'
#
loop_
_entity.id
_entity.type
_entity.pdbx_description
1 polymer ?
#
loop_
_entity_poly.entity_id
_entity_poly.type
_entity_poly.pdbx_seq_one_letter_code
_entity_poly.pdbx_strand_id
1 'polypeptide(L)'
;MDILNRHYAYSKMEMFDPEEKQHQRAQFLIYKALQKAEIRRSRPSWLKVKVFKLKIKIGKRFKTLRKRIGLTLSSAKIGFCKKITCQWKSWKRQIHGKEGINRSLPSMII
;
A
#
# COMPACT_ATOMS: atom_id res chain seq x y z
N MET A 1 -62.75 -11.75 -3.25
CA MET A 1 -61.36 -12.24 -3.32
C MET A 1 -61.00 -12.37 -4.78
N ASP A 2 -60.45 -11.34 -5.43
CA ASP A 2 -59.97 -11.46 -6.83
C ASP A 2 -58.83 -10.47 -7.11
N ILE A 3 -57.78 -10.57 -6.30
CA ILE A 3 -56.53 -9.79 -6.46
C ILE A 3 -55.43 -10.65 -7.14
N LEU A 4 -55.72 -11.91 -7.51
CA LEU A 4 -54.69 -12.92 -7.79
C LEU A 4 -54.45 -13.28 -9.26
N ASN A 5 -55.10 -12.64 -10.25
CA ASN A 5 -54.95 -13.07 -11.65
C ASN A 5 -54.63 -11.97 -12.67
N ARG A 6 -53.80 -10.99 -12.30
CA ARG A 6 -53.32 -9.97 -13.26
C ARG A 6 -51.79 -9.93 -13.34
N HIS A 7 -51.19 -11.08 -13.62
CA HIS A 7 -49.81 -11.13 -14.08
C HIS A 7 -49.75 -10.42 -15.45
N TYR A 8 -49.09 -9.27 -15.50
CA TYR A 8 -48.82 -8.44 -16.70
C TYR A 8 -49.97 -7.63 -17.30
N ALA A 9 -50.79 -6.98 -16.49
CA ALA A 9 -51.44 -5.77 -17.00
C ALA A 9 -50.52 -4.57 -16.83
N TYR A 10 -49.72 -4.30 -17.84
CA TYR A 10 -49.46 -2.90 -18.18
C TYR A 10 -50.82 -2.22 -18.20
N SER A 11 -51.03 -1.27 -17.28
CA SER A 11 -52.26 -0.48 -17.19
C SER A 11 -52.71 -0.15 -18.60
N LYS A 12 -53.95 -0.50 -18.96
CA LYS A 12 -54.50 -0.20 -20.29
C LYS A 12 -54.22 1.27 -20.51
N MET A 13 -53.26 1.55 -21.39
CA MET A 13 -52.83 2.91 -21.68
C MET A 13 -54.04 3.50 -22.38
N GLU A 14 -54.83 4.27 -21.61
CA GLU A 14 -55.81 5.20 -22.14
C GLU A 14 -55.18 5.85 -23.37
N MET A 15 -55.96 6.05 -24.44
CA MET A 15 -55.50 6.58 -25.71
C MET A 15 -54.98 8.01 -25.50
N PHE A 16 -53.81 8.14 -24.88
CA PHE A 16 -53.10 9.38 -24.68
C PHE A 16 -52.82 9.94 -26.06
N ASP A 17 -53.14 11.22 -26.19
CA ASP A 17 -52.90 12.04 -27.37
C ASP A 17 -51.50 11.72 -27.93
N PRO A 18 -51.34 11.43 -29.23
CA PRO A 18 -50.03 11.18 -29.84
C PRO A 18 -48.96 12.22 -29.45
N GLU A 19 -49.36 13.47 -29.22
CA GLU A 19 -48.47 14.54 -28.78
C GLU A 19 -47.93 14.32 -27.35
N GLU A 20 -48.76 13.85 -26.43
CA GLU A 20 -48.36 13.58 -25.04
C GLU A 20 -47.43 12.36 -24.94
N LYS A 21 -47.64 11.34 -25.79
CA LYS A 21 -46.69 10.21 -25.92
C LYS A 21 -45.33 10.68 -26.45
N GLN A 22 -45.33 11.61 -27.39
CA GLN A 22 -44.10 12.16 -27.93
C GLN A 22 -43.37 13.01 -26.89
N HIS A 23 -44.11 13.79 -26.10
CA HIS A 23 -43.57 14.56 -24.98
C HIS A 23 -42.93 13.66 -23.92
N GLN A 24 -43.62 12.61 -23.46
CA GLN A 24 -43.08 11.66 -22.48
C GLN A 24 -41.85 10.92 -23.00
N ARG A 25 -41.85 10.51 -24.28
CA ARG A 25 -40.68 9.91 -24.92
C ARG A 25 -39.50 10.87 -24.96
N ALA A 26 -39.73 12.14 -25.28
CA ALA A 26 -38.70 13.16 -25.28
C ALA A 26 -38.13 13.36 -23.86
N GLN A 27 -38.98 13.52 -22.85
CA GLN A 27 -38.56 13.63 -21.45
C GLN A 27 -37.72 12.42 -21.01
N PHE A 28 -38.18 11.21 -21.33
CA PHE A 28 -37.46 9.98 -21.01
C PHE A 28 -36.09 9.91 -21.69
N LEU A 29 -36.00 10.29 -22.96
CA LEU A 29 -34.75 10.31 -23.71
C LEU A 29 -33.76 11.32 -23.14
N ILE A 30 -34.24 12.53 -22.79
CA ILE A 30 -33.43 13.57 -22.13
C ILE A 30 -32.88 13.02 -20.80
N TYR A 31 -33.75 12.48 -19.95
CA TYR A 31 -33.36 11.90 -18.67
C TYR A 31 -32.32 10.79 -18.83
N LYS A 32 -32.55 9.85 -19.75
CA LYS A 32 -31.64 8.73 -20.02
C LYS A 32 -30.28 9.20 -20.55
N ALA A 33 -30.27 10.24 -21.38
CA ALA A 33 -29.03 10.84 -21.88
C ALA A 33 -28.23 11.51 -20.75
N LEU A 34 -28.90 12.26 -19.86
CA LEU A 34 -28.29 12.88 -18.68
C LEU A 34 -27.67 11.83 -17.76
N GLN A 35 -28.43 10.78 -17.42
CA GLN A 35 -27.97 9.68 -16.59
C GLN A 35 -26.74 8.98 -17.18
N LYS A 36 -26.75 8.72 -18.51
CA LYS A 36 -25.61 8.10 -19.20
C LYS A 36 -24.38 9.02 -19.20
N ALA A 37 -24.56 10.32 -19.34
CA ALA A 37 -23.47 11.29 -19.28
C ALA A 37 -22.84 11.35 -17.87
N GLU A 38 -23.66 11.30 -16.83
CA GLU A 38 -23.20 11.28 -15.44
C GLU A 38 -22.42 10.00 -15.09
N ILE A 39 -22.92 8.84 -15.49
CA ILE A 39 -22.22 7.55 -15.32
C ILE A 39 -20.88 7.57 -16.05
N ARG A 40 -20.82 8.15 -17.26
CA ARG A 40 -19.56 8.28 -18.03
C ARG A 40 -18.55 9.20 -17.36
N ARG A 41 -18.98 10.29 -16.73
CA ARG A 41 -18.11 11.21 -15.99
C ARG A 41 -17.59 10.59 -14.70
N SER A 42 -18.43 9.83 -14.00
CA SER A 42 -18.09 9.18 -12.73
C SER A 42 -17.19 7.96 -12.92
N ARG A 43 -17.30 7.24 -14.06
CA ARG A 43 -16.51 6.03 -14.28
C ARG A 43 -15.01 6.36 -14.42
N PRO A 44 -14.14 5.85 -13.53
CA PRO A 44 -12.71 6.05 -13.67
C PRO A 44 -12.26 5.42 -15.00
N SER A 45 -11.51 6.18 -15.79
CA SER A 45 -11.00 5.68 -17.05
C SER A 45 -10.15 4.42 -16.81
N TRP A 46 -10.20 3.46 -17.72
CA TRP A 46 -9.43 2.23 -17.61
C TRP A 46 -7.92 2.52 -17.46
N LEU A 47 -7.45 3.61 -18.09
CA LEU A 47 -6.12 4.16 -17.91
C LEU A 47 -5.84 4.60 -16.47
N LYS A 48 -6.74 5.36 -15.83
CA LYS A 48 -6.59 5.74 -14.40
C LYS A 48 -6.44 4.50 -13.52
N VAL A 49 -7.27 3.47 -13.73
CA VAL A 49 -7.17 2.21 -12.97
C VAL A 49 -5.80 1.53 -13.19
N LYS A 50 -5.31 1.50 -14.43
CA LYS A 50 -4.01 0.92 -14.78
C LYS A 50 -2.85 1.68 -14.10
N VAL A 51 -2.90 3.00 -14.11
CA VAL A 51 -1.92 3.88 -13.45
C VAL A 51 -1.93 3.68 -11.93
N PHE A 52 -3.11 3.62 -11.30
CA PHE A 52 -3.21 3.33 -9.86
C PHE A 52 -2.62 1.95 -9.52
N LYS A 53 -2.91 0.90 -10.30
CA LYS A 53 -2.31 -0.44 -10.11
C LYS A 53 -0.78 -0.39 -10.24
N LEU A 54 -0.26 0.35 -11.22
CA LEU A 54 1.18 0.50 -11.42
C LEU A 54 1.84 1.23 -10.25
N LYS A 55 1.24 2.35 -9.81
CA LYS A 55 1.69 3.11 -8.63
C LYS A 55 1.74 2.25 -7.37
N ILE A 56 0.74 1.39 -7.16
CA ILE A 56 0.73 0.42 -6.04
C ILE A 56 1.86 -0.61 -6.19
N LYS A 57 2.07 -1.18 -7.39
CA LYS A 57 3.17 -2.13 -7.64
C LYS A 57 4.54 -1.51 -7.36
N ILE A 58 4.75 -0.29 -7.83
CA ILE A 58 5.98 0.47 -7.63
C ILE A 58 6.19 0.75 -6.14
N GLY A 59 5.18 1.26 -5.44
CA GLY A 59 5.24 1.52 -3.99
C GLY A 59 5.56 0.26 -3.18
N LYS A 60 4.95 -0.89 -3.52
CA LYS A 60 5.28 -2.18 -2.90
C LYS A 60 6.73 -2.58 -3.11
N ARG A 61 7.25 -2.43 -4.34
CA ARG A 61 8.67 -2.73 -4.65
C ARG A 61 9.63 -1.85 -3.86
N PHE A 62 9.38 -0.54 -3.78
CA PHE A 62 10.19 0.37 -2.97
C PHE A 62 10.13 0.05 -1.47
N LYS A 63 8.95 -0.30 -0.95
CA LYS A 63 8.80 -0.71 0.45
C LYS A 63 9.64 -1.96 0.75
N THR A 64 9.62 -2.95 -0.15
CA THR A 64 10.45 -4.16 -0.02
C THR A 64 11.93 -3.85 -0.12
N LEU A 65 12.34 -2.99 -1.07
CA LEU A 65 13.73 -2.58 -1.22
C LEU A 65 14.24 -1.85 0.03
N ARG A 66 13.47 -0.92 0.58
CA ARG A 66 13.81 -0.22 1.84
C ARG A 66 14.00 -1.19 3.00
N LYS A 67 13.13 -2.20 3.13
CA LYS A 67 13.28 -3.26 4.15
C LYS A 67 14.57 -4.05 3.95
N ARG A 68 14.89 -4.45 2.71
CA ARG A 68 16.11 -5.19 2.39
C ARG A 68 17.37 -4.37 2.70
N ILE A 69 17.43 -3.11 2.27
CA ILE A 69 18.55 -2.20 2.57
C ILE A 69 18.69 -2.00 4.09
N GLY A 70 17.58 -1.84 4.82
CA GLY A 70 17.62 -1.72 6.27
C GLY A 70 18.21 -2.96 6.95
N LEU A 71 17.82 -4.16 6.49
CA LEU A 71 18.34 -5.43 7.01
C LEU A 71 19.82 -5.64 6.67
N THR A 72 20.24 -5.36 5.44
CA THR A 72 21.65 -5.50 5.03
C THR A 72 22.55 -4.49 5.74
N LEU A 73 22.10 -3.24 5.89
CA LEU A 73 22.84 -2.21 6.63
C LEU A 73 22.93 -2.56 8.13
N SER A 74 21.85 -3.07 8.73
CA SER A 74 21.87 -3.54 10.12
C SER A 74 22.83 -4.72 10.30
N SER A 75 22.75 -5.74 9.44
CA SER A 75 23.64 -6.90 9.49
C SER A 75 25.11 -6.54 9.25
N ALA A 76 25.39 -5.62 8.31
CA ALA A 76 26.74 -5.14 8.05
C ALA A 76 27.29 -4.33 9.23
N LYS A 77 26.46 -3.47 9.85
CA LYS A 77 26.82 -2.75 11.08
C LYS A 77 27.08 -3.71 12.24
N ILE A 78 26.24 -4.73 12.44
CA ILE A 78 26.43 -5.75 13.48
C ILE A 78 27.74 -6.53 13.24
N GLY A 79 28.04 -6.91 12.00
CA GLY A 79 29.28 -7.60 11.65
C GLY A 79 30.53 -6.75 11.91
N PHE A 80 30.49 -5.46 11.55
CA PHE A 80 31.58 -4.52 11.78
C PHE A 80 31.77 -4.20 13.27
N CYS A 81 30.68 -3.92 13.99
CA CYS A 81 30.71 -3.73 15.45
C CYS A 81 31.21 -5.00 16.17
N LYS A 82 30.84 -6.20 15.72
CA LYS A 82 31.38 -7.46 16.27
C LYS A 82 32.89 -7.58 16.02
N LYS A 83 33.37 -7.23 14.83
CA LYS A 83 34.81 -7.24 14.52
C LYS A 83 35.58 -6.23 15.36
N ILE A 84 35.09 -5.00 15.51
CA ILE A 84 35.69 -3.96 16.34
C ILE A 84 35.68 -4.37 17.82
N THR A 85 34.56 -4.85 18.34
CA THR A 85 34.47 -5.26 19.75
C THR A 85 35.35 -6.47 20.06
N CYS A 86 35.51 -7.42 19.13
CA CYS A 86 36.47 -8.51 19.29
C CYS A 86 37.92 -8.00 19.30
N GLN A 87 38.29 -7.09 18.39
CA GLN A 87 39.62 -6.49 18.34
C GLN A 87 39.90 -5.68 19.62
N TRP A 88 38.94 -4.86 20.05
CA TRP A 88 39.02 -4.09 21.30
C TRP A 88 39.16 -4.99 22.53
N LYS A 89 38.43 -6.11 22.59
CA LYS A 89 38.57 -7.10 23.67
C LYS A 89 39.95 -7.76 23.67
N SER A 90 40.51 -8.09 22.50
CA SER A 90 41.88 -8.61 22.41
C SER A 90 42.92 -7.58 22.87
N TRP A 91 42.78 -6.32 22.45
CA TRP A 91 43.70 -5.26 22.83
C TRP A 91 43.62 -4.93 24.32
N LYS A 92 42.40 -4.89 24.88
CA LYS A 92 42.16 -4.72 26.32
C LYS A 92 42.82 -5.83 27.15
N ARG A 93 42.79 -7.09 26.69
CA ARG A 93 43.47 -8.21 27.37
C ARG A 93 44.99 -8.05 27.38
N GLN A 94 45.59 -7.53 26.32
CA GLN A 94 47.03 -7.29 26.27
C GLN A 94 47.47 -6.16 27.21
N ILE A 95 46.65 -5.12 27.38
CA ILE A 95 46.95 -4.01 28.30
C ILE A 95 46.84 -4.47 29.76
N HIS A 96 45.75 -5.15 30.14
CA HIS A 96 45.60 -5.69 31.50
C HIS A 96 46.53 -6.87 31.82
N GLY A 97 46.92 -7.66 30.82
CA GLY A 97 47.89 -8.76 30.99
C GLY A 97 49.30 -8.27 31.36
N LYS A 98 49.65 -7.02 31.05
CA LYS A 98 50.92 -6.40 31.44
C LYS A 98 50.92 -5.81 32.85
N GLU A 99 49.75 -5.52 33.44
CA GLU A 99 49.65 -5.02 34.82
C GLU A 99 49.98 -6.07 35.89
N GLY A 100 49.94 -7.36 35.54
CA GLY A 100 50.33 -8.47 36.42
C GLY A 100 51.84 -8.74 36.47
N ILE A 101 52.61 -8.31 35.47
CA ILE A 101 54.06 -8.56 35.39
C ILE A 101 54.86 -7.47 36.12
N ASN A 102 54.33 -6.24 36.20
CA ASN A 102 54.99 -5.12 36.90
C ASN A 102 54.82 -5.14 38.43
N ARG A 103 54.14 -6.15 39.02
CA ARG A 103 54.06 -6.33 40.48
C ARG A 103 55.09 -7.32 41.04
N SER A 104 55.94 -7.92 40.19
CA SER A 104 56.91 -8.95 40.62
C SER A 104 58.37 -8.57 40.32
N LEU A 105 58.72 -7.28 40.39
CA LEU A 105 60.13 -6.89 40.46
C LEU A 105 60.60 -6.89 41.92
N PRO A 106 61.58 -7.72 42.31
CA PRO A 106 62.09 -7.76 43.67
C PRO A 106 62.89 -6.48 43.95
N SER A 107 62.59 -5.83 45.08
CA SER A 107 63.42 -4.79 45.65
C SER A 107 64.76 -5.40 46.08
N MET A 108 65.79 -5.24 45.26
CA MET A 108 67.17 -5.40 45.70
C MET A 108 67.71 -4.03 46.11
N ILE A 109 67.57 -3.72 47.40
CA ILE A 109 68.44 -2.82 48.13
C ILE A 109 69.01 -3.66 49.27
N ILE A 110 70.31 -3.94 49.20
CA ILE A 110 71.34 -3.93 50.25
C ILE A 110 72.68 -4.13 49.53
#